data_AF-A0A7G6Y1U7-F1
#
_entry.id   AF-A0A7G6Y1U7-F1
#
_cell.length_a   1.000
_cell.length_b   1.000
_cell.length_c   1.000
_cell.angle_alpha   90.00
_cell.angle_beta   90.00
_cell.angle_gamma   90.00
#
_symmetry.space_group_name_H-M   'P 1'
#
loop_
_entity.id
_entity.type
_entity.pdbx_description
1 polymer ?
#
loop_
_entity_poly.entity_id
_entity_poly.type
_entity_poly.pdbx_seq_one_letter_code
_entity_poly.pdbx_strand_id
1 'polypeptide(L)'
;MERIASSKLQILQRPRIAPVEPMGGLIKFGLTHAIEAKGEILFASRGSKSLHGWTIGFAQVQRYDTRWTVYRGETPGDGSVFEQNARPPARTQQACFDGDRPGAIWYFDQYKMCWLQSRPNDVYKRFVVDLPDIPGGYPSSEVYFQDNPSGGVQVFVVNGRTKAMNYLQAAQVEIGFCTALIARDPGGVPHFLDCFYWSVHWQYDFRRVPNSMRFQAVQVPGGVKTSVSKIIKGAPPERRLRELLKGGQPTTCTILARRAMSRPHLIETADWRSFDVRR
;
A
#
# COMPACT_ATOMS: atom_id res chain seq x y z
N MET A 1 20.42 16.92 -24.82
CA MET A 1 19.62 16.25 -23.79
C MET A 1 18.22 16.82 -23.84
N GLU A 2 17.22 15.98 -24.09
CA GLU A 2 15.82 16.39 -23.96
C GLU A 2 15.53 16.78 -22.52
N ARG A 3 14.64 17.76 -22.34
CA ARG A 3 14.23 18.23 -21.03
C ARG A 3 12.73 18.09 -20.93
N ILE A 4 12.24 17.79 -19.73
CA ILE A 4 10.81 17.83 -19.46
C ILE A 4 10.41 19.31 -19.39
N ALA A 5 9.47 19.72 -20.25
CA ALA A 5 8.94 21.09 -20.30
C ALA A 5 8.02 21.34 -19.11
N SER A 6 7.09 20.41 -18.88
CA SER A 6 6.11 20.49 -17.82
C SER A 6 5.59 19.11 -17.44
N SER A 7 5.00 19.05 -16.25
CA SER A 7 4.25 17.89 -15.77
C SER A 7 2.97 18.34 -15.07
N LYS A 8 1.95 17.51 -15.17
CA LYS A 8 0.71 17.65 -14.43
C LYS A 8 0.34 16.32 -13.82
N LEU A 9 0.08 16.33 -12.53
CA LEU A 9 -0.47 15.20 -11.80
C LEU A 9 -1.89 15.56 -11.37
N GLN A 10 -2.81 14.60 -11.47
CA GLN A 10 -4.18 14.73 -11.03
C GLN A 10 -4.58 13.49 -10.23
N ILE A 11 -5.20 13.69 -9.06
CA ILE A 11 -5.89 12.60 -8.35
C ILE A 11 -7.28 12.46 -8.97
N LEU A 12 -7.54 11.32 -9.58
CA LEU A 12 -8.81 11.00 -10.24
C LEU A 12 -9.82 10.47 -9.24
N GLN A 13 -9.39 9.55 -8.37
CA GLN A 13 -10.22 8.91 -7.38
C GLN A 13 -9.50 8.90 -6.03
N ARG A 14 -10.20 9.32 -4.96
CA ARG A 14 -9.73 9.15 -3.59
C ARG A 14 -10.14 7.76 -3.08
N PRO A 15 -9.28 7.09 -2.30
CA PRO A 15 -9.59 5.77 -1.78
C PRO A 15 -10.78 5.84 -0.82
N ARG A 16 -11.60 4.79 -0.79
CA ARG A 16 -12.73 4.66 0.13
C ARG A 16 -12.68 3.30 0.81
N ILE A 17 -12.68 3.28 2.13
CA ILE A 17 -12.66 2.05 2.93
C ILE A 17 -13.91 1.20 2.63
N ALA A 18 -13.71 -0.10 2.43
CA ALA A 18 -14.80 -1.07 2.39
C ALA A 18 -15.29 -1.40 3.81
N PRO A 19 -16.58 -1.72 3.99
CA PRO A 19 -17.02 -2.43 5.19
C PRO A 19 -16.16 -3.69 5.38
N VAL A 20 -15.80 -3.99 6.63
CA VAL A 20 -15.09 -5.23 6.95
C VAL A 20 -16.08 -6.38 6.99
N GLU A 21 -15.72 -7.48 6.33
CA GLU A 21 -16.55 -8.68 6.28
C GLU A 21 -15.75 -9.89 6.78
N PRO A 22 -16.34 -10.73 7.66
CA PRO A 22 -15.78 -12.03 7.98
C PRO A 22 -15.84 -12.95 6.76
N MET A 23 -14.70 -13.47 6.33
CA MET A 23 -14.57 -14.43 5.23
C MET A 23 -13.74 -15.63 5.69
N GLY A 24 -14.38 -16.78 5.94
CA GLY A 24 -13.70 -18.07 6.09
C GLY A 24 -12.60 -18.10 7.15
N GLY A 25 -12.85 -17.53 8.34
CA GLY A 25 -11.87 -17.47 9.43
C GLY A 25 -10.98 -16.23 9.44
N LEU A 26 -11.16 -15.30 8.49
CA LEU A 26 -10.43 -14.04 8.41
C LEU A 26 -11.38 -12.84 8.46
N ILE A 27 -10.95 -11.72 9.03
CA ILE A 27 -11.51 -10.40 8.70
C ILE A 27 -10.67 -9.79 7.60
N LYS A 28 -11.30 -9.35 6.50
CA LYS A 28 -10.61 -8.62 5.44
C LYS A 28 -10.74 -7.11 5.63
N PHE A 29 -9.61 -6.42 5.43
CA PHE A 29 -9.53 -4.98 5.29
C PHE A 29 -9.24 -4.65 3.83
N GLY A 30 -10.01 -3.74 3.26
CA GLY A 30 -9.84 -3.34 1.87
C GLY A 30 -10.57 -2.04 1.55
N LEU A 31 -10.61 -1.71 0.27
CA LEU A 31 -11.26 -0.51 -0.25
C LEU A 31 -12.42 -0.88 -1.18
N THR A 32 -13.48 -0.07 -1.11
CA THR A 32 -14.55 -0.06 -2.13
C THR A 32 -14.12 0.72 -3.37
N HIS A 33 -13.25 1.72 -3.19
CA HIS A 33 -12.66 2.49 -4.28
C HIS A 33 -11.15 2.53 -4.07
N ALA A 34 -10.41 2.12 -5.09
CA ALA A 34 -8.96 2.28 -5.16
C ALA A 34 -8.59 3.77 -5.18
N ILE A 35 -7.34 4.10 -4.86
CA ILE A 35 -6.81 5.42 -5.21
C ILE A 35 -6.43 5.41 -6.69
N GLU A 36 -6.74 6.48 -7.42
CA GLU A 36 -6.38 6.61 -8.83
C GLU A 36 -5.77 7.98 -9.12
N ALA A 37 -4.75 7.99 -9.97
CA ALA A 37 -4.10 9.22 -10.42
C ALA A 37 -3.69 9.14 -11.88
N LYS A 38 -3.60 10.33 -12.51
CA LYS A 38 -3.12 10.51 -13.89
C LYS A 38 -1.95 11.47 -13.90
N GLY A 39 -0.85 11.06 -14.54
CA GLY A 39 0.30 11.90 -14.84
C GLY A 39 0.30 12.26 -16.32
N GLU A 40 0.50 13.54 -16.63
CA GLU A 40 0.73 14.07 -17.97
C GLU A 40 2.13 14.70 -17.99
N ILE A 41 2.93 14.36 -19.00
CA ILE A 41 4.30 14.87 -19.16
C ILE A 41 4.44 15.45 -20.55
N LEU A 42 4.96 16.68 -20.62
CA LEU A 42 5.30 17.35 -21.87
C LEU A 42 6.83 17.47 -21.96
N PHE A 43 7.43 16.99 -23.04
CA PHE A 43 8.86 17.18 -23.27
C PHE A 43 9.11 18.46 -24.07
N ALA A 44 10.17 19.20 -23.72
CA ALA A 44 10.63 20.38 -24.43
C ALA A 44 11.52 19.93 -25.61
N SER A 45 10.93 19.53 -26.74
CA SER A 45 11.68 19.36 -27.99
C SER A 45 11.40 20.54 -28.93
N ARG A 46 12.47 21.18 -29.43
CA ARG A 46 12.43 21.89 -30.71
C ARG A 46 13.01 20.90 -31.73
N GLY A 47 12.16 20.33 -32.58
CA GLY A 47 12.55 19.37 -33.63
C GLY A 47 12.33 17.89 -33.29
N SER A 48 12.61 17.02 -34.27
CA SER A 48 12.40 15.56 -34.26
C SER A 48 13.39 14.79 -33.37
N LYS A 49 13.57 15.22 -32.12
CA LYS A 49 14.40 14.49 -31.16
C LYS A 49 13.65 13.26 -30.65
N SER A 50 14.41 12.19 -30.52
CA SER A 50 13.96 10.88 -30.10
C SER A 50 13.83 10.82 -28.58
N LEU A 51 12.68 10.37 -28.09
CA LEU A 51 12.45 10.02 -26.69
C LEU A 51 12.93 8.60 -26.36
N HIS A 52 13.65 7.94 -27.28
CA HIS A 52 14.12 6.59 -27.11
C HIS A 52 14.93 6.43 -25.81
N GLY A 53 14.57 5.42 -25.01
CA GLY A 53 15.19 5.12 -23.73
C GLY A 53 14.64 5.90 -22.53
N TRP A 54 13.76 6.90 -22.74
CA TRP A 54 13.00 7.47 -21.63
C TRP A 54 11.95 6.48 -21.15
N THR A 55 11.78 6.42 -19.83
CA THR A 55 10.68 5.67 -19.20
C THR A 55 9.92 6.57 -18.26
N ILE A 56 8.60 6.46 -18.24
CA ILE A 56 7.73 7.30 -17.42
C ILE A 56 6.71 6.47 -16.66
N GLY A 57 6.28 6.96 -15.51
CA GLY A 57 5.23 6.33 -14.73
C GLY A 57 5.28 6.72 -13.26
N PHE A 58 4.65 5.91 -12.44
CA PHE A 58 4.57 6.08 -11.00
C PHE A 58 5.49 5.12 -10.27
N ALA A 59 6.06 5.57 -9.17
CA ALA A 59 6.71 4.71 -8.20
C ALA A 59 6.15 5.02 -6.80
N GLN A 60 6.06 4.01 -5.96
CA GLN A 60 5.48 4.14 -4.63
C GLN A 60 6.42 3.60 -3.56
N VAL A 61 6.34 4.23 -2.39
CA VAL A 61 6.95 3.73 -1.16
C VAL A 61 5.89 3.67 -0.08
N GLN A 62 5.83 2.55 0.64
CA GLN A 62 5.16 2.53 1.93
C GLN A 62 6.06 3.29 2.92
N ARG A 63 5.48 4.23 3.65
CA ARG A 63 6.17 5.06 4.66
C ARG A 63 6.14 4.42 6.03
N TYR A 64 4.97 3.90 6.39
CA TYR A 64 4.72 3.28 7.68
C TYR A 64 3.66 2.19 7.57
N ASP A 65 3.70 1.28 8.53
CA ASP A 65 2.71 0.26 8.81
C ASP A 65 2.38 0.35 10.30
N THR A 66 1.11 0.26 10.65
CA THR A 66 0.67 -0.04 12.02
C THR A 66 -0.26 -1.24 11.90
N ARG A 67 0.09 -2.36 12.50
CA ARG A 67 -0.70 -3.59 12.38
C ARG A 67 -0.65 -4.39 13.66
N TRP A 68 -1.76 -4.34 14.39
CA TRP A 68 -1.93 -5.11 15.60
C TRP A 68 -3.32 -5.71 15.71
N THR A 69 -3.40 -6.80 16.46
CA THR A 69 -4.64 -7.48 16.82
C THR A 69 -4.61 -7.93 18.28
N VAL A 70 -5.77 -7.90 18.91
CA VAL A 70 -6.00 -8.41 20.25
C VAL A 70 -7.04 -9.53 20.15
N TYR A 71 -6.73 -10.66 20.78
CA TYR A 71 -7.62 -11.80 20.91
C TYR A 71 -7.89 -12.09 22.39
N ARG A 72 -9.09 -12.56 22.72
CA ARG A 72 -9.48 -12.96 24.07
C ARG A 72 -10.21 -14.30 24.06
N GLY A 73 -9.95 -15.14 25.06
CA GLY A 73 -10.71 -16.37 25.25
C GLY A 73 -12.13 -16.12 25.74
N GLU A 74 -12.93 -17.18 25.86
CA GLU A 74 -14.35 -17.09 26.26
C GLU A 74 -14.50 -16.71 27.73
N THR A 75 -13.60 -17.20 28.56
CA THR A 75 -13.50 -16.88 29.99
C THR A 75 -12.18 -16.19 30.30
N PRO A 76 -12.07 -15.47 31.43
CA PRO A 76 -10.81 -14.88 31.86
C PRO A 76 -9.63 -15.88 31.92
N GLY A 77 -9.89 -17.13 32.33
CA GLY A 77 -8.87 -18.18 32.46
C GLY A 77 -8.36 -18.74 31.13
N ASP A 78 -9.06 -18.47 30.02
CA ASP A 78 -8.62 -18.83 28.67
C ASP A 78 -7.53 -17.89 28.14
N GLY A 79 -7.30 -16.76 28.83
CA GLY A 79 -6.22 -15.83 28.54
C GLY A 79 -6.50 -14.85 27.41
N SER A 80 -5.45 -14.14 27.00
CA SER A 80 -5.47 -13.23 25.85
C SER A 80 -4.18 -13.29 25.04
N VAL A 81 -4.28 -12.97 23.75
CA VAL A 81 -3.14 -12.90 22.82
C VAL A 81 -3.10 -11.52 22.18
N PHE A 82 -1.92 -10.92 22.15
CA PHE A 82 -1.64 -9.73 21.36
C PHE A 82 -0.65 -10.06 20.25
N GLU A 83 -1.01 -9.72 19.03
CA GLU A 83 -0.18 -9.89 17.84
C GLU A 83 0.15 -8.51 17.25
N GLN A 84 1.45 -8.24 17.05
CA GLN A 84 1.95 -7.02 16.41
C GLN A 84 2.89 -7.39 15.27
N ASN A 85 2.52 -7.04 14.04
CA ASN A 85 3.33 -7.33 12.85
C ASN A 85 4.13 -6.11 12.38
N ALA A 86 3.78 -4.90 12.79
CA ALA A 86 4.34 -3.70 12.17
C ALA A 86 5.63 -3.19 12.81
N ARG A 87 6.18 -3.83 13.86
CA ARG A 87 7.37 -3.35 14.59
C ARG A 87 8.41 -4.47 14.75
N PRO A 88 9.67 -4.14 15.11
CA PRO A 88 10.64 -5.17 15.48
C PRO A 88 10.11 -6.04 16.64
N PRO A 89 10.41 -7.35 16.65
CA PRO A 89 11.25 -8.07 15.69
C PRO A 89 10.54 -8.51 14.39
N ALA A 90 9.20 -8.42 14.33
CA ALA A 90 8.41 -8.90 13.19
C ALA A 90 8.76 -8.15 11.90
N ARG A 91 8.85 -6.82 11.99
CA ARG A 91 9.20 -5.93 10.89
C ARG A 91 10.41 -5.07 11.25
N THR A 92 11.51 -5.28 10.54
CA THR A 92 12.80 -4.62 10.83
C THR A 92 12.85 -3.15 10.38
N GLN A 93 11.94 -2.73 9.50
CA GLN A 93 11.86 -1.35 9.02
C GLN A 93 10.42 -0.97 8.62
N GLN A 94 10.05 0.29 8.88
CA GLN A 94 8.75 0.83 8.48
C GLN A 94 8.65 1.03 6.97
N ALA A 95 9.49 1.92 6.44
CA ALA A 95 9.44 2.30 5.05
C ALA A 95 10.09 1.25 4.13
N CYS A 96 9.53 1.08 2.95
CA CYS A 96 10.01 0.16 1.92
C CYS A 96 9.54 0.61 0.54
N PHE A 97 10.23 0.11 -0.48
CA PHE A 97 9.76 0.25 -1.85
C PHE A 97 8.54 -0.65 -2.06
N ASP A 98 7.43 -0.06 -2.49
CA ASP A 98 6.24 -0.80 -2.82
C ASP A 98 6.31 -1.18 -4.29
N GLY A 99 6.38 -2.48 -4.58
CA GLY A 99 6.58 -3.03 -5.92
C GLY A 99 7.52 -4.21 -5.96
N ASP A 100 7.59 -4.87 -7.13
CA ASP A 100 8.24 -6.18 -7.26
C ASP A 100 9.76 -6.15 -7.05
N ARG A 101 10.38 -5.03 -7.41
CA ARG A 101 11.82 -4.81 -7.27
C ARG A 101 12.11 -3.35 -6.98
N PRO A 102 13.24 -3.05 -6.31
CA PRO A 102 13.64 -1.70 -6.00
C PRO A 102 13.68 -0.82 -7.25
N GLY A 103 13.09 0.38 -7.15
CA GLY A 103 13.08 1.33 -8.26
C GLY A 103 12.27 0.83 -9.46
N ALA A 104 11.27 -0.03 -9.29
CA ALA A 104 10.31 -0.26 -10.35
C ALA A 104 9.55 1.03 -10.69
N ILE A 105 9.13 1.18 -11.95
CA ILE A 105 8.14 2.18 -12.36
C ILE A 105 6.91 1.41 -12.84
N TRP A 106 5.73 1.92 -12.48
CA TRP A 106 4.42 1.39 -12.81
C TRP A 106 3.67 2.36 -13.70
N TYR A 107 2.86 1.84 -14.61
CA TYR A 107 1.77 2.61 -15.19
C TYR A 107 0.73 1.64 -15.74
N PHE A 108 -0.50 2.11 -15.84
CA PHE A 108 -1.58 1.43 -16.52
C PHE A 108 -1.72 1.98 -17.95
N ASP A 109 -1.77 1.07 -18.94
CA ASP A 109 -2.12 1.39 -20.31
C ASP A 109 -3.65 1.42 -20.44
N GLN A 110 -4.22 2.62 -20.56
CA GLN A 110 -5.67 2.82 -20.70
C GLN A 110 -6.25 2.08 -21.92
N TYR A 111 -5.47 1.85 -22.99
CA TYR A 111 -5.94 1.15 -24.19
C TYR A 111 -6.00 -0.38 -24.02
N LYS A 112 -5.32 -0.93 -23.01
CA LYS A 112 -5.42 -2.35 -22.65
C LYS A 112 -6.45 -2.65 -21.57
N MET A 113 -6.97 -1.63 -20.87
CA MET A 113 -8.07 -1.81 -19.92
C MET A 113 -9.38 -2.24 -20.60
N CYS A 114 -9.59 -1.89 -21.87
CA CYS A 114 -10.79 -2.28 -22.62
C CYS A 114 -10.90 -3.81 -22.84
N TRP A 115 -9.77 -4.53 -22.78
CA TRP A 115 -9.69 -5.96 -23.14
C TRP A 115 -9.34 -6.88 -21.97
N LEU A 116 -9.03 -6.34 -20.78
CA LEU A 116 -8.56 -7.09 -19.61
C LEU A 116 -9.65 -7.40 -18.56
N GLN A 117 -10.93 -7.10 -18.84
CA GLN A 117 -12.05 -7.52 -17.99
C GLN A 117 -12.26 -9.05 -17.91
N SER A 118 -11.54 -9.86 -18.71
CA SER A 118 -11.76 -11.31 -18.83
C SER A 118 -10.68 -12.20 -18.21
N ARG A 119 -9.63 -11.65 -17.55
CA ARG A 119 -8.61 -12.46 -16.87
C ARG A 119 -8.28 -11.93 -15.47
N PRO A 120 -8.93 -12.45 -14.41
CA PRO A 120 -8.79 -11.97 -13.03
C PRO A 120 -7.37 -12.03 -12.44
N ASN A 121 -6.42 -12.75 -13.08
CA ASN A 121 -5.13 -13.09 -12.48
C ASN A 121 -3.90 -12.50 -13.21
N ASP A 122 -4.08 -11.64 -14.22
CA ASP A 122 -2.98 -11.18 -15.11
C ASP A 122 -2.78 -9.64 -15.11
N VAL A 123 -3.37 -8.92 -14.14
CA VAL A 123 -3.69 -7.47 -14.22
C VAL A 123 -2.53 -6.50 -13.92
N TYR A 124 -1.30 -6.97 -13.63
CA TYR A 124 -0.16 -6.08 -13.36
C TYR A 124 0.99 -6.23 -14.36
N LYS A 125 0.69 -6.42 -15.65
CA LYS A 125 1.74 -6.43 -16.68
C LYS A 125 2.28 -5.00 -16.88
N ARG A 126 3.35 -4.73 -16.14
CA ARG A 126 4.38 -3.69 -16.31
C ARG A 126 4.68 -3.49 -17.80
N PHE A 127 4.46 -2.30 -18.32
CA PHE A 127 4.66 -2.08 -19.75
C PHE A 127 5.86 -1.26 -20.18
N VAL A 128 6.71 -0.61 -19.37
CA VAL A 128 7.77 0.36 -19.83
C VAL A 128 7.46 1.04 -21.19
N VAL A 129 6.85 2.25 -21.19
CA VAL A 129 6.58 2.92 -22.47
C VAL A 129 7.93 3.39 -22.95
N ASP A 130 8.57 2.61 -23.81
CA ASP A 130 9.58 3.14 -24.71
C ASP A 130 8.81 4.11 -25.61
N LEU A 131 9.01 5.40 -25.34
CA LEU A 131 8.31 6.43 -26.08
C LEU A 131 8.82 6.36 -27.54
N PRO A 132 7.94 6.11 -28.52
CA PRO A 132 8.35 6.05 -29.90
C PRO A 132 8.82 7.42 -30.38
N ASP A 133 9.61 7.44 -31.44
CA ASP A 133 9.93 8.68 -32.14
C ASP A 133 8.64 9.26 -32.72
N ILE A 134 8.25 10.46 -32.28
CA ILE A 134 7.09 11.18 -32.81
C ILE A 134 7.60 12.33 -33.70
N PRO A 135 7.51 12.22 -35.04
CA PRO A 135 7.90 13.31 -35.93
C PRO A 135 6.97 14.52 -35.78
N GLY A 136 7.52 15.69 -35.46
CA GLY A 136 6.86 16.98 -35.68
C GLY A 136 5.92 17.53 -34.59
N GLY A 137 5.84 16.92 -33.41
CA GLY A 137 5.03 17.42 -32.30
C GLY A 137 5.77 17.40 -30.96
N TYR A 138 5.28 18.16 -29.97
CA TYR A 138 5.67 17.93 -28.58
C TYR A 138 5.07 16.59 -28.15
N PRO A 139 5.87 15.58 -27.80
CA PRO A 139 5.32 14.35 -27.29
C PRO A 139 4.71 14.63 -25.91
N SER A 140 3.39 14.54 -25.82
CA SER A 140 2.68 14.46 -24.56
C SER A 140 2.43 12.99 -24.25
N SER A 141 2.74 12.58 -23.03
CA SER A 141 2.49 11.21 -22.59
C SER A 141 1.62 11.20 -21.35
N GLU A 142 0.64 10.31 -21.35
CA GLU A 142 -0.26 10.09 -20.22
C GLU A 142 0.07 8.74 -19.58
N VAL A 143 0.13 8.72 -18.25
CA VAL A 143 0.31 7.51 -17.47
C VAL A 143 -0.71 7.48 -16.34
N TYR A 144 -1.23 6.30 -16.04
CA TYR A 144 -2.23 6.11 -15.01
C TYR A 144 -1.66 5.29 -13.86
N PHE A 145 -2.17 5.56 -12.65
CA PHE A 145 -1.87 4.87 -11.42
C PHE A 145 -3.17 4.46 -10.75
N GLN A 146 -3.18 3.24 -10.23
CA GLN A 146 -4.22 2.71 -9.38
C GLN A 146 -3.58 1.85 -8.30
N ASP A 147 -4.05 1.97 -7.06
CA ASP A 147 -3.65 1.06 -5.99
C ASP A 147 -4.81 0.76 -5.03
N ASN A 148 -4.87 -0.49 -4.56
CA ASN A 148 -5.92 -1.03 -3.72
C ASN A 148 -5.34 -1.93 -2.62
N PRO A 149 -4.68 -1.34 -1.60
CA PRO A 149 -4.09 -2.09 -0.52
C PRO A 149 -5.18 -2.84 0.24
N SER A 150 -4.90 -4.10 0.53
CA SER A 150 -5.76 -4.96 1.34
C SER A 150 -4.94 -5.75 2.34
N GLY A 151 -5.63 -6.29 3.33
CA GLY A 151 -5.04 -7.14 4.35
C GLY A 151 -6.10 -8.00 5.00
N GLY A 152 -5.67 -8.87 5.91
CA GLY A 152 -6.60 -9.60 6.74
C GLY A 152 -5.94 -10.05 8.03
N VAL A 153 -6.79 -10.37 8.99
CA VAL A 153 -6.40 -10.90 10.30
C VAL A 153 -7.24 -12.13 10.59
N GLN A 154 -6.68 -13.09 11.33
CA GLN A 154 -7.42 -14.27 11.75
C GLN A 154 -8.54 -13.85 12.72
N VAL A 155 -9.65 -14.60 12.72
CA VAL A 155 -10.75 -14.37 13.67
C VAL A 155 -10.56 -15.13 14.98
N PHE A 156 -9.62 -16.09 15.00
CA PHE A 156 -9.23 -16.82 16.20
C PHE A 156 -7.76 -17.26 16.12
N VAL A 157 -7.17 -17.45 17.28
CA VAL A 157 -5.83 -18.02 17.48
C VAL A 157 -5.85 -18.93 18.71
N VAL A 158 -4.96 -19.93 18.75
CA VAL A 158 -4.77 -20.71 19.97
C VAL A 158 -3.78 -19.99 20.86
N ASN A 159 -4.15 -19.75 22.13
CA ASN A 159 -3.24 -19.21 23.12
C ASN A 159 -2.23 -20.29 23.52
N GLY A 160 -0.97 -20.08 23.19
CA GLY A 160 0.13 -21.01 23.46
C GLY A 160 0.36 -21.29 24.94
N ARG A 161 -0.08 -20.41 25.85
CA ARG A 161 0.07 -20.53 27.30
C ARG A 161 -1.03 -21.34 27.95
N THR A 162 -2.30 -21.04 27.63
CA THR A 162 -3.47 -21.73 28.24
C THR A 162 -3.96 -22.90 27.41
N LYS A 163 -3.51 -23.00 26.15
CA LYS A 163 -4.00 -23.93 25.11
C LYS A 163 -5.47 -23.72 24.72
N ALA A 164 -6.11 -22.67 25.24
CA ALA A 164 -7.48 -22.32 24.91
C ALA A 164 -7.56 -21.53 23.58
N MET A 165 -8.73 -21.56 22.95
CA MET A 165 -9.02 -20.72 21.79
C MET A 165 -9.23 -19.27 22.24
N ASN A 166 -8.63 -18.31 21.53
CA ASN A 166 -8.84 -16.88 21.74
C ASN A 166 -9.39 -16.28 20.43
N TYR A 167 -10.42 -15.45 20.55
CA TYR A 167 -11.18 -14.89 19.44
C TYR A 167 -10.87 -13.42 19.27
N LEU A 168 -10.93 -12.95 18.02
CA LEU A 168 -10.62 -11.57 17.68
C LEU A 168 -11.51 -10.60 18.45
N GLN A 169 -10.88 -9.68 19.17
CA GLN A 169 -11.53 -8.66 20.00
C GLN A 169 -11.35 -7.27 19.41
N ALA A 170 -10.16 -6.96 18.91
CA ALA A 170 -9.86 -5.66 18.31
C ALA A 170 -8.76 -5.81 17.26
N ALA A 171 -8.79 -4.97 16.23
CA ALA A 171 -7.75 -4.90 15.22
C ALA A 171 -7.54 -3.47 14.74
N GLN A 172 -6.29 -3.15 14.43
CA GLN A 172 -5.94 -1.94 13.68
C GLN A 172 -4.97 -2.28 12.56
N VAL A 173 -5.25 -1.73 11.39
CA VAL A 173 -4.35 -1.69 10.25
C VAL A 173 -4.27 -0.25 9.76
N GLU A 174 -3.07 0.31 9.71
CA GLU A 174 -2.81 1.62 9.13
C GLU A 174 -1.63 1.52 8.18
N ILE A 175 -1.80 2.03 6.96
CA ILE A 175 -0.75 2.01 5.96
C ILE A 175 -0.67 3.39 5.33
N GLY A 176 0.54 3.95 5.29
CA GLY A 176 0.82 5.23 4.66
C GLY A 176 1.78 5.07 3.49
N PHE A 177 1.54 5.84 2.43
CA PHE A 177 2.28 5.78 1.19
C PHE A 177 2.77 7.16 0.75
N CYS A 178 3.81 7.17 -0.08
CA CYS A 178 4.16 8.28 -0.95
C CYS A 178 4.26 7.75 -2.38
N THR A 179 3.50 8.35 -3.29
CA THR A 179 3.44 7.99 -4.71
C THR A 179 3.99 9.15 -5.51
N ALA A 180 4.97 8.88 -6.37
CA ALA A 180 5.65 9.88 -7.18
C ALA A 180 5.49 9.57 -8.68
N LEU A 181 5.13 10.58 -9.46
CA LEU A 181 5.28 10.60 -10.91
C LEU A 181 6.76 10.85 -11.23
N ILE A 182 7.37 9.91 -11.93
CA ILE A 182 8.81 9.88 -12.23
C ILE A 182 9.00 9.64 -13.73
N ALA A 183 9.97 10.35 -14.30
CA ALA A 183 10.57 9.98 -15.57
C ALA A 183 12.00 9.49 -15.32
N ARG A 184 12.51 8.54 -16.09
CA ARG A 184 13.93 8.22 -16.16
C ARG A 184 14.45 8.52 -17.54
N ASP A 185 15.58 9.18 -17.59
CA ASP A 185 16.29 9.38 -18.84
C ASP A 185 16.94 8.08 -19.34
N PRO A 186 17.50 8.07 -20.56
CA PRO A 186 18.17 6.89 -21.10
C PRO A 186 19.39 6.42 -20.28
N GLY A 187 19.94 7.27 -19.41
CA GLY A 187 20.99 6.90 -18.45
C GLY A 187 20.45 6.23 -17.18
N GLY A 188 19.13 6.07 -17.07
CA GLY A 188 18.47 5.51 -15.90
C GLY A 188 18.32 6.48 -14.73
N VAL A 189 18.67 7.77 -14.90
CA VAL A 189 18.59 8.75 -13.82
C VAL A 189 17.13 9.16 -13.59
N PRO A 190 16.60 9.05 -12.37
CA PRO A 190 15.22 9.43 -12.08
C PRO A 190 15.05 10.94 -11.91
N HIS A 191 14.07 11.47 -12.63
CA HIS A 191 13.54 12.83 -12.59
C HIS A 191 12.17 12.81 -11.92
N PHE A 192 12.10 13.27 -10.67
CA PHE A 192 10.84 13.36 -9.93
C PHE A 192 10.06 14.59 -10.37
N LEU A 193 8.84 14.39 -10.84
CA LEU A 193 8.03 15.45 -11.45
C LEU A 193 6.99 15.99 -10.48
N ASP A 194 6.28 15.07 -9.84
CA ASP A 194 5.21 15.35 -8.89
C ASP A 194 5.11 14.21 -7.88
N CYS A 195 4.64 14.47 -6.66
CA CYS A 195 4.29 13.41 -5.72
C CYS A 195 3.11 13.79 -4.83
N PHE A 196 2.52 12.78 -4.21
CA PHE A 196 1.51 12.96 -3.18
C PHE A 196 1.64 11.88 -2.11
N TYR A 197 1.05 12.16 -0.96
CA TYR A 197 0.97 11.26 0.17
C TYR A 197 -0.46 10.81 0.35
N TRP A 198 -0.64 9.57 0.76
CA TRP A 198 -1.97 9.06 1.10
C TRP A 198 -1.86 7.96 2.15
N SER A 199 -2.96 7.71 2.85
CA SER A 199 -3.03 6.65 3.85
C SER A 199 -4.43 6.08 4.00
N VAL A 200 -4.47 4.89 4.55
CA VAL A 200 -5.66 4.13 4.89
C VAL A 200 -5.54 3.68 6.34
N HIS A 201 -6.62 3.80 7.09
CA HIS A 201 -6.71 3.40 8.49
C HIS A 201 -8.01 2.62 8.69
N TRP A 202 -7.87 1.40 9.19
CA TRP A 202 -8.95 0.54 9.64
C TRP A 202 -8.74 0.25 11.13
N GLN A 203 -9.73 0.54 11.97
CA GLN A 203 -9.70 0.17 13.38
C GLN A 203 -11.11 -0.20 13.84
N TYR A 204 -11.23 -1.42 14.34
CA TYR A 204 -12.50 -2.03 14.70
C TYR A 204 -12.37 -2.81 16.00
N ASP A 205 -13.43 -2.74 16.80
CA ASP A 205 -13.72 -3.73 17.82
C ASP A 205 -14.60 -4.82 17.22
N PHE A 206 -14.49 -6.03 17.76
CA PHE A 206 -15.23 -7.19 17.28
C PHE A 206 -15.99 -7.83 18.43
N ARG A 207 -17.26 -8.13 18.19
CA ARG A 207 -18.11 -8.88 19.11
C ARG A 207 -18.50 -10.18 18.44
N ARG A 208 -18.08 -11.29 19.03
CA ARG A 208 -18.50 -12.61 18.56
C ARG A 208 -19.99 -12.78 18.83
N VAL A 209 -20.72 -13.29 17.84
CA VAL A 209 -22.10 -13.70 18.03
C VAL A 209 -22.10 -15.00 18.87
N PRO A 210 -22.86 -15.08 19.98
CA PRO A 210 -22.90 -16.28 20.81
C PRO A 210 -23.18 -17.54 19.99
N ASN A 211 -22.47 -18.64 20.31
CA ASN A 211 -22.57 -19.93 19.61
C ASN A 211 -22.33 -19.87 18.09
N SER A 212 -21.58 -18.87 17.60
CA SER A 212 -21.28 -18.72 16.18
C SER A 212 -19.81 -18.35 15.96
N MET A 213 -19.32 -18.59 14.74
CA MET A 213 -18.05 -18.05 14.24
C MET A 213 -18.21 -16.68 13.58
N ARG A 214 -19.42 -16.11 13.64
CA ARG A 214 -19.72 -14.77 13.12
C ARG A 214 -19.27 -13.71 14.12
N PHE A 215 -18.78 -12.61 13.58
CA PHE A 215 -18.39 -11.43 14.35
C PHE A 215 -19.18 -10.22 13.84
N GLN A 216 -19.66 -9.42 14.77
CA GLN A 216 -20.11 -8.06 14.51
C GLN A 216 -18.91 -7.15 14.66
N ALA A 217 -18.50 -6.50 13.56
CA ALA A 217 -17.48 -5.47 13.59
C ALA A 217 -18.11 -4.12 13.97
N VAL A 218 -17.49 -3.43 14.91
CA VAL A 218 -17.90 -2.10 15.38
C VAL A 218 -16.74 -1.15 15.10
N GLN A 219 -16.99 -0.13 14.28
CA GLN A 219 -15.98 0.88 13.98
C GLN A 219 -15.62 1.64 15.27
N VAL A 220 -14.32 1.76 15.56
CA VAL A 220 -13.86 2.68 16.60
C VAL A 220 -14.08 4.11 16.09
N PRO A 221 -14.61 5.05 16.91
CA PRO A 221 -14.77 6.44 16.49
C PRO A 221 -13.47 7.05 15.95
N GLY A 222 -13.48 7.53 14.71
CA GLY A 222 -12.28 8.05 14.02
C GLY A 222 -11.25 6.99 13.60
N GLY A 223 -11.55 5.71 13.88
CA GLY A 223 -10.71 4.55 13.60
C GLY A 223 -10.72 4.11 12.13
N VAL A 224 -11.71 4.54 11.35
CA VAL A 224 -11.80 4.27 9.92
C VAL A 224 -11.67 5.55 9.13
N LYS A 225 -10.57 5.71 8.39
CA LYS A 225 -10.31 6.94 7.62
C LYS A 225 -9.35 6.70 6.46
N THR A 226 -9.44 7.59 5.48
CA THR A 226 -8.46 7.73 4.41
C THR A 226 -7.92 9.16 4.40
N SER A 227 -6.69 9.35 3.97
CA SER A 227 -6.13 10.68 3.72
C SER A 227 -5.44 10.71 2.36
N VAL A 228 -5.54 11.85 1.66
CA VAL A 228 -4.74 12.14 0.47
C VAL A 228 -4.33 13.60 0.54
N SER A 229 -3.03 13.86 0.51
CA SER A 229 -2.46 15.19 0.58
C SER A 229 -2.74 15.99 -0.69
N LYS A 230 -2.36 17.27 -0.67
CA LYS A 230 -2.14 18.01 -1.91
C LYS A 230 -0.99 17.39 -2.70
N ILE A 231 -0.96 17.67 -4.00
CA ILE A 231 0.16 17.35 -4.87
C ILE A 231 1.31 18.31 -4.57
N ILE A 232 2.52 17.76 -4.54
CA ILE A 232 3.78 18.48 -4.34
C ILE A 232 4.56 18.39 -5.65
N LYS A 233 5.01 19.54 -6.15
CA LYS A 233 5.88 19.60 -7.33
C LYS A 233 7.28 19.06 -7.00
N GLY A 234 7.82 18.23 -7.89
CA GLY A 234 9.14 17.65 -7.78
C GLY A 234 9.22 16.41 -6.88
N ALA A 235 10.37 16.22 -6.25
CA ALA A 235 10.64 15.05 -5.42
C ALA A 235 9.95 15.12 -4.05
N PRO A 236 9.65 13.95 -3.43
CA PRO A 236 9.19 13.92 -2.04
C PRO A 236 10.13 14.70 -1.12
N PRO A 237 9.63 15.56 -0.22
CA PRO A 237 10.47 16.35 0.69
C PRO A 237 11.35 15.51 1.61
N GLU A 238 10.90 14.30 1.96
CA GLU A 238 11.62 13.37 2.83
C GLU A 238 12.77 12.67 2.08
N ARG A 239 14.02 12.94 2.47
CA ARG A 239 15.23 12.35 1.86
C ARG A 239 15.17 10.82 1.79
N ARG A 240 14.76 10.17 2.88
CA ARG A 240 14.66 8.70 2.95
C ARG A 240 13.75 8.12 1.87
N LEU A 241 12.61 8.76 1.60
CA LEU A 241 11.67 8.29 0.59
C LEU A 241 12.24 8.45 -0.82
N ARG A 242 12.96 9.55 -1.09
CA ARG A 242 13.66 9.74 -2.37
C ARG A 242 14.67 8.63 -2.64
N GLU A 243 15.47 8.26 -1.64
CA GLU A 243 16.46 7.19 -1.80
C GLU A 243 15.80 5.82 -2.03
N LEU A 244 14.67 5.55 -1.39
CA LEU A 244 13.88 4.33 -1.66
C LEU A 244 13.35 4.31 -3.10
N LEU A 245 12.80 5.42 -3.58
CA LEU A 245 12.26 5.52 -4.95
C LEU A 245 13.33 5.41 -6.04
N LYS A 246 14.58 5.79 -5.72
CA LYS A 246 15.75 5.57 -6.59
C LYS A 246 16.19 4.10 -6.65
N GLY A 247 15.64 3.22 -5.80
CA GLY A 247 16.03 1.82 -5.71
C GLY A 247 17.13 1.52 -4.69
N GLY A 248 17.40 2.43 -3.75
CA GLY A 248 18.49 2.31 -2.77
C GLY A 248 18.31 1.24 -1.68
N GLN A 249 17.26 0.41 -1.72
CA GLN A 249 17.08 -0.69 -0.77
C GLN A 249 16.65 -1.98 -1.47
N PRO A 250 17.22 -3.15 -1.10
CA PRO A 250 16.90 -4.43 -1.74
C PRO A 250 15.53 -4.99 -1.35
N THR A 251 14.99 -4.59 -0.19
CA THR A 251 13.79 -5.23 0.37
C THR A 251 12.52 -4.47 0.01
N THR A 252 11.59 -5.19 -0.62
CA THR A 252 10.27 -4.66 -0.99
C THR A 252 9.26 -4.81 0.16
N CYS A 253 8.17 -4.06 0.09
CA CYS A 253 7.11 -4.12 1.09
C CYS A 253 6.48 -5.52 1.21
N THR A 254 6.35 -6.25 0.10
CA THR A 254 5.85 -7.63 0.10
C THR A 254 6.74 -8.58 0.91
N ILE A 255 8.07 -8.46 0.78
CA ILE A 255 9.01 -9.30 1.53
C ILE A 255 8.92 -8.99 3.03
N LEU A 256 8.87 -7.71 3.40
CA LEU A 256 8.72 -7.29 4.80
C LEU A 256 7.38 -7.76 5.40
N ALA A 257 6.27 -7.56 4.68
CA ALA A 257 4.95 -7.97 5.12
C ALA A 257 4.87 -9.49 5.30
N ARG A 258 5.36 -10.27 4.34
CA ARG A 258 5.38 -11.75 4.44
C ARG A 258 6.18 -12.22 5.65
N ARG A 259 7.38 -11.66 5.86
CA ARG A 259 8.20 -12.00 7.03
C ARG A 259 7.46 -11.66 8.33
N ALA A 260 6.90 -10.47 8.43
CA ALA A 260 6.18 -10.00 9.61
C ALA A 260 4.92 -10.83 9.93
N MET A 261 4.20 -11.30 8.90
CA MET A 261 3.05 -12.20 9.08
C MET A 261 3.48 -13.62 9.47
N SER A 262 4.63 -14.09 8.99
CA SER A 262 5.16 -15.43 9.37
C SER A 262 5.80 -15.47 10.76
N ARG A 263 6.19 -14.30 11.30
CA ARG A 263 6.90 -14.16 12.58
C ARG A 263 6.38 -12.92 13.32
N PRO A 264 5.09 -12.90 13.71
CA PRO A 264 4.55 -11.82 14.51
C PRO A 264 5.29 -11.67 15.84
N HIS A 265 5.27 -10.45 16.39
CA HIS A 265 5.55 -10.28 17.81
C HIS A 265 4.29 -10.67 18.59
N LEU A 266 4.38 -11.77 19.35
CA LEU A 266 3.27 -12.32 20.11
C LEU A 266 3.50 -12.11 21.61
N ILE A 267 2.45 -11.68 22.30
CA ILE A 267 2.39 -11.63 23.76
C ILE A 267 1.17 -12.45 24.19
N GLU A 268 1.39 -13.46 25.01
CA GLU A 268 0.34 -14.38 25.47
C GLU A 268 0.23 -14.37 26.99
N THR A 269 -1.00 -14.32 27.49
CA THR A 269 -1.30 -14.20 28.92
C THR A 269 -2.27 -15.29 29.35
N ALA A 270 -2.21 -15.68 30.64
CA ALA A 270 -3.11 -16.68 31.21
C ALA A 270 -4.44 -16.09 31.71
N ASP A 271 -4.52 -14.76 31.74
CA ASP A 271 -5.66 -13.94 32.13
C ASP A 271 -6.03 -13.00 30.99
N TRP A 272 -7.23 -12.42 31.03
CA TRP A 272 -7.57 -11.31 30.14
C TRP A 272 -6.75 -10.08 30.49
N ARG A 273 -6.02 -9.54 29.51
CA ARG A 273 -5.31 -8.27 29.66
C ARG A 273 -5.76 -7.20 28.68
N SER A 274 -5.47 -5.97 29.05
CA SER A 274 -5.43 -4.83 28.15
C SER A 274 -3.99 -4.60 27.74
N PHE A 275 -3.76 -4.40 26.45
CA PHE A 275 -2.42 -4.18 25.90
C PHE A 275 -2.24 -2.70 25.56
N ASP A 276 -1.10 -2.11 25.93
CA ASP A 276 -0.75 -0.75 25.49
C ASP A 276 -0.27 -0.79 24.04
N VAL A 277 -1.21 -0.66 23.11
CA VAL A 277 -0.96 -0.71 21.65
C VAL A 277 -0.11 0.43 21.11
N ARG A 278 0.24 1.42 21.95
CA ARG A 278 1.07 2.57 21.56
C ARG A 278 2.56 2.25 21.67
N ARG A 279 2.96 1.35 22.58
CA ARG A 279 4.36 1.02 22.88
C ARG A 279 4.92 -0.03 21.92
#